data_AF-A0A374TAF6-F1
#
_entry.id   AF-A0A374TAF6-F1
#
_cell.length_a   1.000
_cell.length_b   1.000
_cell.length_c   1.000
_cell.angle_alpha   90.00
_cell.angle_beta   90.00
_cell.angle_gamma   90.00
#
_symmetry.space_group_name_H-M   'P 1'
#
loop_
_entity.id
_entity.type
_entity.pdbx_description
1 polymer ?
#
loop_
_entity_poly.entity_id
_entity_poly.type
_entity_poly.pdbx_seq_one_letter_code
_entity_poly.pdbx_strand_id
1 'polypeptide(L)'
;MLSAHAQLSDKGYYRIQNVNTKRWMSLSDNTSTGVDNVSMTADCGALVTKRIWEDVVADPGSIFFIEKLADSSIRPNTIEANVSGQGTSIKELINYTLLITKVGSAYRAWQQEKGQPVMLCDQTAEDYDVSSVITTGDNYAWNITPVDASTNYFGVKPTVTVGGKKYAALFTGYPYTLAEGMKAYYINKVDEARGVAVYKELTGVIPAKTPVLVECVSDNVKDNLVTPVINSAAIPADNAATGIYFCLGDKWTAHYNSTKFDATTMRVLAVSAAGKLAATTATDNLSTVAIKEKDASGQRKTITAIPANSWYLKVSASAPKELTLMSADEYATGITHVSNSTDKHTYDVYTLQGVQVKKNAASLDNLPQGIYIVNGKKVVIK
;
A
#
# COMPACT_ATOMS: atom_id res chain seq x y z
N MET A 1 -41.90 18.02 -4.07
CA MET A 1 -41.01 17.03 -4.71
C MET A 1 -39.58 17.35 -4.30
N LEU A 2 -38.91 16.42 -3.63
CA LEU A 2 -37.61 16.62 -2.98
C LEU A 2 -36.50 16.88 -4.01
N SER A 3 -36.01 18.12 -4.07
CA SER A 3 -34.77 18.49 -4.75
C SER A 3 -33.58 18.19 -3.83
N ALA A 4 -32.83 17.11 -4.08
CA ALA A 4 -31.56 16.88 -3.41
C ALA A 4 -30.60 16.13 -4.35
N HIS A 5 -30.02 16.84 -5.32
CA HIS A 5 -28.94 16.31 -6.17
C HIS A 5 -27.63 16.93 -5.67
N ALA A 6 -26.89 16.20 -4.84
CA ALA A 6 -25.70 16.70 -4.17
C ALA A 6 -24.72 17.38 -5.15
N GLN A 7 -24.45 18.65 -4.89
CA GLN A 7 -23.35 19.42 -5.44
C GLN A 7 -22.04 18.89 -4.84
N LEU A 8 -20.92 19.01 -5.55
CA LEU A 8 -19.59 18.85 -4.93
C LEU A 8 -19.53 19.81 -3.73
N SER A 9 -19.09 19.32 -2.57
CA SER A 9 -18.83 20.20 -1.43
C SER A 9 -17.56 21.01 -1.69
N ASP A 10 -17.31 22.02 -0.86
CA ASP A 10 -16.10 22.85 -1.00
C ASP A 10 -14.82 22.02 -0.90
N LYS A 11 -14.85 20.93 -0.11
CA LYS A 11 -13.80 19.92 -0.11
C LYS A 11 -14.33 18.56 0.31
N GLY A 12 -13.73 17.48 -0.18
CA GLY A 12 -14.11 16.11 0.18
C GLY A 12 -13.34 15.02 -0.57
N TYR A 13 -13.57 13.77 -0.15
CA TYR A 13 -13.02 12.57 -0.81
C TYR A 13 -14.07 11.94 -1.72
N TYR A 14 -13.68 11.64 -2.95
CA TYR A 14 -14.54 11.14 -4.00
C TYR A 14 -13.89 9.99 -4.77
N ARG A 15 -14.73 9.17 -5.40
CA ARG A 15 -14.33 8.34 -6.54
C ARG A 15 -14.91 8.90 -7.83
N ILE A 16 -14.18 8.70 -8.92
CA ILE A 16 -14.52 9.21 -10.24
C ILE A 16 -14.76 8.01 -11.16
N GLN A 17 -15.97 7.87 -11.70
CA GLN A 17 -16.33 6.79 -12.61
C GLN A 17 -16.74 7.35 -13.96
N ASN A 18 -16.28 6.75 -15.05
CA ASN A 18 -16.80 7.10 -16.37
C ASN A 18 -18.25 6.64 -16.52
N VAL A 19 -19.10 7.51 -17.06
CA VAL A 19 -20.54 7.22 -17.23
C VAL A 19 -20.79 6.08 -18.21
N ASN A 20 -20.00 5.99 -19.29
CA ASN A 20 -20.23 5.04 -20.37
C ASN A 20 -19.48 3.72 -20.12
N THR A 21 -18.17 3.79 -19.92
CA THR A 21 -17.31 2.58 -19.82
C THR A 21 -17.43 1.87 -18.48
N LYS A 22 -18.03 2.54 -17.47
CA LYS A 22 -18.15 2.12 -16.07
C LYS A 22 -16.84 1.93 -15.32
N ARG A 23 -15.73 2.39 -15.89
CA ARG A 23 -14.41 2.30 -15.24
C ARG A 23 -14.18 3.44 -14.27
N TRP A 24 -13.53 3.11 -13.17
CA TRP A 24 -13.14 4.02 -12.09
C TRP A 24 -11.73 4.51 -12.29
N MET A 25 -11.52 5.81 -12.18
CA MET A 25 -10.20 6.42 -12.27
C MET A 25 -9.35 6.05 -11.05
N SER A 26 -8.05 5.88 -11.25
CA SER A 26 -7.06 5.72 -10.18
C SER A 26 -5.76 6.40 -10.55
N LEU A 27 -5.19 7.14 -9.60
CA LEU A 27 -3.86 7.71 -9.72
C LEU A 27 -2.82 6.61 -9.53
N SER A 28 -1.96 6.43 -10.52
CA SER A 28 -0.97 5.36 -10.60
C SER A 28 0.47 5.83 -10.79
N ASP A 29 0.66 7.14 -10.92
CA ASP A 29 1.96 7.78 -11.02
C ASP A 29 1.87 9.21 -10.45
N ASN A 30 3.02 9.84 -10.25
CA ASN A 30 3.19 11.24 -9.87
C ASN A 30 4.08 12.00 -10.85
N THR A 31 3.98 11.65 -12.14
CA THR A 31 4.65 12.39 -13.21
C THR A 31 3.64 12.76 -14.28
N SER A 32 3.80 13.95 -14.86
CA SER A 32 3.06 14.41 -16.03
C SER A 32 3.83 15.55 -16.66
N THR A 33 3.87 15.61 -17.98
CA THR A 33 4.42 16.76 -18.72
C THR A 33 3.40 17.89 -18.89
N GLY A 34 2.17 17.71 -18.41
CA GLY A 34 1.09 18.68 -18.53
C GLY A 34 0.48 18.69 -19.94
N VAL A 35 -0.03 19.85 -20.36
CA VAL A 35 -0.61 20.04 -21.68
C VAL A 35 0.49 20.34 -22.70
N ASP A 36 0.56 19.55 -23.76
CA ASP A 36 1.35 19.85 -24.94
C ASP A 36 0.56 20.79 -25.86
N ASN A 37 1.11 22.00 -25.96
CA ASN A 37 0.57 23.11 -26.73
C ASN A 37 0.50 22.88 -28.25
N VAL A 38 1.34 21.99 -28.80
CA VAL A 38 1.40 21.74 -30.24
C VAL A 38 0.39 20.66 -30.63
N SER A 39 0.31 19.59 -29.84
CA SER A 39 -0.61 18.48 -30.10
C SER A 39 -2.01 18.70 -29.53
N MET A 40 -2.22 19.73 -28.69
CA MET A 40 -3.46 19.99 -27.96
C MET A 40 -3.91 18.80 -27.10
N THR A 41 -2.95 18.05 -26.56
CA THR A 41 -3.20 16.91 -25.69
C THR A 41 -2.58 17.13 -24.32
N ALA A 42 -3.10 16.44 -23.30
CA ALA A 42 -2.47 16.40 -21.99
C ALA A 42 -1.85 15.03 -21.74
N ASP A 43 -0.68 15.03 -21.12
CA ASP A 43 -0.07 13.82 -20.57
C ASP A 43 -0.88 13.33 -19.37
N CYS A 44 -1.75 12.37 -19.66
CA CYS A 44 -2.62 11.70 -18.70
C CYS A 44 -2.03 10.36 -18.22
N GLY A 45 -0.74 10.09 -18.48
CA GLY A 45 -0.13 8.78 -18.24
C GLY A 45 -0.11 8.34 -16.78
N ALA A 46 -0.32 9.28 -15.84
CA ALA A 46 -0.49 9.00 -14.43
C ALA A 46 -1.84 8.40 -14.04
N LEU A 47 -2.85 8.48 -14.92
CA LEU A 47 -4.21 8.05 -14.63
C LEU A 47 -4.55 6.76 -15.38
N VAL A 48 -4.88 5.73 -14.62
CA VAL A 48 -5.47 4.49 -15.14
C VAL A 48 -6.95 4.44 -14.77
N THR A 49 -7.72 3.66 -15.53
CA THR A 49 -9.14 3.43 -15.26
C THR A 49 -9.40 1.93 -15.14
N LYS A 50 -10.20 1.50 -14.16
CA LYS A 50 -10.42 0.08 -13.82
C LYS A 50 -11.92 -0.25 -13.75
N ARG A 51 -12.35 -1.37 -14.33
CA ARG A 51 -13.75 -1.84 -14.32
C ARG A 51 -14.06 -2.74 -13.12
N ILE A 52 -13.11 -3.61 -12.76
CA ILE A 52 -13.28 -4.60 -11.69
C ILE A 52 -13.38 -3.87 -10.35
N TRP A 53 -14.53 -3.99 -9.70
CA TRP A 53 -14.84 -3.23 -8.49
C TRP A 53 -13.94 -3.61 -7.32
N GLU A 54 -13.62 -4.89 -7.18
CA GLU A 54 -12.76 -5.44 -6.13
C GLU A 54 -11.36 -4.83 -6.15
N ASP A 55 -10.84 -4.54 -7.35
CA ASP A 55 -9.54 -3.88 -7.55
C ASP A 55 -9.61 -2.37 -7.28
N VAL A 56 -10.79 -1.77 -7.36
CA VAL A 56 -11.03 -0.34 -7.13
C VAL A 56 -11.20 -0.06 -5.65
N VAL A 57 -12.03 -0.84 -4.95
CA VAL A 57 -12.33 -0.59 -3.53
C VAL A 57 -11.16 -0.82 -2.61
N ALA A 58 -10.18 -1.62 -3.04
CA ALA A 58 -8.95 -1.90 -2.31
C ALA A 58 -7.77 -1.02 -2.76
N ASP A 59 -7.97 -0.11 -3.72
CA ASP A 59 -6.91 0.75 -4.25
C ASP A 59 -6.99 2.17 -3.67
N PRO A 60 -6.05 2.57 -2.80
CA PRO A 60 -5.91 3.94 -2.34
C PRO A 60 -5.79 4.99 -3.46
N GLY A 61 -5.24 4.62 -4.61
CA GLY A 61 -5.13 5.48 -5.80
C GLY A 61 -6.48 5.84 -6.42
N SER A 62 -7.55 5.08 -6.14
CA SER A 62 -8.91 5.37 -6.63
C SER A 62 -9.61 6.51 -5.89
N ILE A 63 -9.04 6.96 -4.77
CA ILE A 63 -9.59 8.00 -3.92
C ILE A 63 -8.96 9.35 -4.27
N PHE A 64 -9.81 10.30 -4.67
CA PHE A 64 -9.40 11.66 -5.00
C PHE A 64 -9.94 12.64 -3.97
N PHE A 65 -9.07 13.48 -3.42
CA PHE A 65 -9.47 14.66 -2.68
C PHE A 65 -9.69 15.81 -3.64
N ILE A 66 -10.91 16.35 -3.67
CA ILE A 66 -11.26 17.50 -4.51
C ILE A 66 -11.49 18.68 -3.58
N GLU A 67 -10.74 19.75 -3.80
CA GLU A 67 -10.87 21.04 -3.12
C GLU A 67 -11.30 22.09 -4.14
N LYS A 68 -12.50 22.66 -3.96
CA LYS A 68 -13.00 23.80 -4.71
C LYS A 68 -12.19 25.03 -4.32
N LEU A 69 -11.56 25.67 -5.30
CA LEU A 69 -10.82 26.91 -5.12
C LEU A 69 -11.68 28.13 -5.40
N ALA A 70 -12.46 28.07 -6.49
CA ALA A 70 -13.34 29.16 -6.91
C ALA A 70 -14.49 28.65 -7.79
N ASP A 71 -15.54 29.46 -7.92
CA ASP A 71 -16.48 29.33 -9.04
C ASP A 71 -15.86 29.98 -10.28
N SER A 72 -15.84 29.25 -11.39
CA SER A 72 -15.26 29.72 -12.65
C SER A 72 -16.28 30.52 -13.43
N SER A 73 -15.88 31.70 -13.92
CA SER A 73 -16.69 32.51 -14.82
C SER A 73 -16.60 32.06 -16.28
N ILE A 74 -15.76 31.07 -16.60
CA ILE A 74 -15.52 30.63 -17.99
C ILE A 74 -16.78 29.96 -18.57
N ARG A 75 -17.47 29.14 -17.78
CA ARG A 75 -18.72 28.48 -18.17
C ARG A 75 -19.66 28.36 -16.95
N PRO A 76 -20.99 28.43 -17.15
CA PRO A 76 -21.95 28.16 -16.07
C PRO A 76 -21.69 26.80 -15.40
N ASN A 77 -21.99 26.70 -14.11
CA ASN A 77 -21.85 25.47 -13.31
C ASN A 77 -20.45 24.84 -13.35
N THR A 78 -19.41 25.69 -13.44
CA THR A 78 -18.01 25.27 -13.48
C THR A 78 -17.29 25.74 -12.24
N ILE A 79 -16.56 24.83 -11.59
CA ILE A 79 -15.65 25.17 -10.50
C ILE A 79 -14.21 25.02 -10.96
N GLU A 80 -13.33 25.83 -10.39
CA GLU A 80 -11.90 25.58 -10.39
C GLU A 80 -11.56 24.75 -9.14
N ALA A 81 -10.89 23.63 -9.33
CA ALA A 81 -10.56 22.71 -8.25
C ALA A 81 -9.09 22.28 -8.28
N ASN A 82 -8.52 22.11 -7.10
CA ASN A 82 -7.33 21.28 -6.95
C ASN A 82 -7.77 19.85 -6.69
N VAL A 83 -7.23 18.91 -7.47
CA VAL A 83 -7.50 17.47 -7.30
C VAL A 83 -6.22 16.79 -6.87
N SER A 84 -6.30 16.07 -5.76
CA SER A 84 -5.17 15.41 -5.11
C SER A 84 -5.42 13.93 -4.93
N GLY A 85 -4.37 13.13 -4.99
CA GLY A 85 -4.40 11.68 -4.77
C GLY A 85 -3.00 11.17 -4.44
N GLN A 86 -2.91 10.11 -3.62
CA GLN A 86 -1.67 9.40 -3.27
C GLN A 86 -0.37 10.26 -3.25
N GLY A 87 -0.34 11.26 -2.38
CA GLY A 87 0.88 12.02 -2.09
C GLY A 87 1.22 13.13 -3.08
N THR A 88 0.35 13.43 -4.05
CA THR A 88 0.52 14.54 -4.99
C THR A 88 -0.82 15.20 -5.37
N SER A 89 -0.76 16.28 -6.14
CA SER A 89 -1.92 16.98 -6.71
C SER A 89 -1.65 17.52 -8.10
N ILE A 90 -2.69 17.79 -8.88
CA ILE A 90 -2.54 18.40 -10.21
C ILE A 90 -1.75 19.72 -10.11
N LYS A 91 -2.01 20.52 -9.08
CA LYS A 91 -1.28 21.77 -8.85
C LYS A 91 0.20 21.56 -8.54
N GLU A 92 0.55 20.53 -7.77
CA GLU A 92 1.95 20.19 -7.49
C GLU A 92 2.68 19.60 -8.70
N LEU A 93 1.99 18.76 -9.50
CA LEU A 93 2.59 18.05 -10.64
C LEU A 93 2.91 18.99 -11.81
N ILE A 94 1.95 19.85 -12.16
CA ILE A 94 2.03 20.62 -13.41
C ILE A 94 1.70 22.12 -13.22
N ASN A 95 1.51 22.59 -11.99
CA ASN A 95 1.15 23.98 -11.67
C ASN A 95 -0.15 24.46 -12.35
N TYR A 96 -1.11 23.55 -12.49
CA TYR A 96 -2.44 23.85 -13.00
C TYR A 96 -3.54 23.44 -12.02
N THR A 97 -4.73 24.00 -12.22
CA THR A 97 -5.99 23.60 -11.57
C THR A 97 -6.90 22.94 -12.61
N LEU A 98 -7.86 22.15 -12.15
CA LEU A 98 -8.82 21.46 -13.03
C LEU A 98 -10.14 22.22 -13.04
N LEU A 99 -10.71 22.43 -14.23
CA LEU A 99 -12.07 22.92 -14.37
C LEU A 99 -13.03 21.73 -14.36
N ILE A 100 -14.02 21.78 -13.46
CA ILE A 100 -15.04 20.74 -13.34
C ILE A 100 -16.40 21.38 -13.60
N THR A 101 -17.02 21.03 -14.73
CA THR A 101 -18.33 21.54 -15.14
C THR A 101 -19.41 20.48 -14.90
N LYS A 102 -20.48 20.84 -14.19
CA LYS A 102 -21.66 19.98 -14.04
C LYS A 102 -22.53 20.06 -15.30
N VAL A 103 -22.86 18.92 -15.89
CA VAL A 103 -23.72 18.80 -17.08
C VAL A 103 -24.76 17.70 -16.83
N GLY A 104 -26.00 18.09 -16.58
CA GLY A 104 -27.06 17.16 -16.17
C GLY A 104 -26.71 16.51 -14.83
N SER A 105 -26.70 15.16 -14.79
CA SER A 105 -26.31 14.37 -13.62
C SER A 105 -24.81 14.04 -13.56
N ALA A 106 -24.05 14.40 -14.59
CA ALA A 106 -22.63 14.07 -14.71
C ALA A 106 -21.74 15.31 -14.63
N TYR A 107 -20.44 15.09 -14.62
CA TYR A 107 -19.40 16.10 -14.63
C TYR A 107 -18.50 15.94 -15.84
N ARG A 108 -17.89 17.06 -16.24
CA ARG A 108 -16.84 17.12 -17.24
C ARG A 108 -15.61 17.73 -16.59
N ALA A 109 -14.48 17.04 -16.68
CA ALA A 109 -13.20 17.51 -16.19
C ALA A 109 -12.34 17.97 -17.37
N TRP A 110 -11.78 19.17 -17.29
CA TRP A 110 -11.06 19.78 -18.40
C TRP A 110 -10.14 20.91 -17.95
N GLN A 111 -9.30 21.35 -18.87
CA GLN A 111 -8.49 22.56 -18.73
C GLN A 111 -8.63 23.43 -19.96
N GLN A 112 -8.23 24.69 -19.86
CA GLN A 112 -8.20 25.62 -20.97
C GLN A 112 -6.80 26.20 -21.11
N GLU A 113 -6.21 26.06 -22.28
CA GLU A 113 -4.98 26.76 -22.64
C GLU A 113 -5.21 27.56 -23.93
N LYS A 114 -4.86 28.86 -23.91
CA LYS A 114 -5.08 29.80 -25.04
C LYS A 114 -6.50 29.79 -25.62
N GLY A 115 -7.52 29.56 -24.78
CA GLY A 115 -8.92 29.57 -25.20
C GLY A 115 -9.46 28.21 -25.66
N GLN A 116 -8.61 27.20 -25.84
CA GLN A 116 -9.02 25.87 -26.30
C GLN A 116 -9.21 24.90 -25.13
N PRO A 117 -10.38 24.23 -25.01
CA PRO A 117 -10.62 23.27 -23.95
C PRO A 117 -9.98 21.91 -24.26
N VAL A 118 -9.21 21.39 -23.31
CA VAL A 118 -8.68 20.01 -23.31
C VAL A 118 -9.46 19.22 -22.27
N MET A 119 -10.26 18.26 -22.72
CA MET A 119 -11.16 17.47 -21.88
C MET A 119 -10.49 16.18 -21.45
N LEU A 120 -10.71 15.73 -20.21
CA LEU A 120 -10.33 14.39 -19.79
C LEU A 120 -11.41 13.39 -20.21
N CYS A 121 -11.00 12.37 -20.95
CA CYS A 121 -11.86 11.32 -21.49
C CYS A 121 -11.31 9.95 -21.11
N ASP A 122 -12.19 8.98 -20.88
CA ASP A 122 -11.77 7.59 -20.78
C ASP A 122 -11.53 7.01 -22.18
N GLN A 123 -10.43 6.28 -22.37
CA GLN A 123 -10.08 5.73 -23.68
C GLN A 123 -11.03 4.61 -24.11
N THR A 124 -11.65 4.73 -25.29
CA THR A 124 -12.45 3.61 -25.83
C THR A 124 -11.52 2.43 -26.14
N ALA A 125 -11.61 1.39 -25.32
CA ALA A 125 -10.98 0.10 -25.57
C ALA A 125 -12.05 -0.93 -25.18
N GLU A 126 -12.79 -1.42 -26.19
CA GLU A 126 -14.14 -1.94 -26.00
C GLU A 126 -14.24 -3.14 -25.03
N ASP A 127 -13.15 -3.87 -24.77
CA ASP A 127 -13.18 -5.08 -23.93
C ASP A 127 -12.13 -5.16 -22.81
N TYR A 128 -11.49 -4.04 -22.41
CA TYR A 128 -10.48 -4.10 -21.34
C TYR A 128 -10.99 -3.62 -19.98
N ASP A 129 -10.76 -4.45 -18.95
CA ASP A 129 -11.01 -4.13 -17.55
C ASP A 129 -10.09 -3.02 -17.02
N VAL A 130 -8.95 -2.77 -17.68
CA VAL A 130 -8.02 -1.67 -17.35
C VAL A 130 -7.70 -0.87 -18.60
N SER A 131 -7.69 0.45 -18.49
CA SER A 131 -7.31 1.37 -19.57
C SER A 131 -6.75 2.67 -18.99
N SER A 132 -6.69 3.73 -19.79
CA SER A 132 -6.07 5.02 -19.47
C SER A 132 -7.00 6.18 -19.76
N VAL A 133 -6.74 7.29 -19.09
CA VAL A 133 -7.33 8.58 -19.43
C VAL A 133 -6.60 9.16 -20.63
N ILE A 134 -7.34 9.76 -21.55
CA ILE A 134 -6.83 10.45 -22.74
C ILE A 134 -7.54 11.80 -22.87
N THR A 135 -7.15 12.59 -23.87
CA THR A 135 -7.75 13.91 -24.12
C THR A 135 -8.57 14.03 -25.40
N THR A 136 -8.59 12.96 -26.21
CA THR A 136 -9.30 12.89 -27.48
C THR A 136 -10.24 11.68 -27.46
N GLY A 137 -11.52 11.88 -27.17
CA GLY A 137 -12.50 10.80 -27.17
C GLY A 137 -13.89 11.22 -26.66
N ASP A 138 -14.86 10.33 -26.80
CA ASP A 138 -16.28 10.62 -26.52
C ASP A 138 -16.71 10.32 -25.07
N ASN A 139 -15.89 9.59 -24.31
CA ASN A 139 -16.19 9.23 -22.93
C ASN A 139 -15.72 10.31 -21.93
N TYR A 140 -16.14 11.55 -22.12
CA TYR A 140 -15.79 12.70 -21.25
C TYR A 140 -16.75 12.94 -20.08
N ALA A 141 -17.77 12.11 -19.93
CA ALA A 141 -18.77 12.22 -18.87
C ALA A 141 -18.36 11.38 -17.66
N TRP A 142 -18.28 12.00 -16.49
CA TRP A 142 -17.82 11.40 -15.24
C TRP A 142 -18.86 11.53 -14.13
N ASN A 143 -19.11 10.44 -13.41
CA ASN A 143 -19.75 10.47 -12.11
C ASN A 143 -18.68 10.78 -11.05
N ILE A 144 -18.93 11.76 -10.20
CA ILE A 144 -18.07 12.07 -9.05
C ILE A 144 -18.89 11.81 -7.80
N THR A 145 -18.56 10.71 -7.11
CA THR A 145 -19.36 10.18 -6.01
C THR A 145 -18.57 10.28 -4.71
N PRO A 146 -19.12 10.87 -3.64
CA PRO A 146 -18.47 10.88 -2.33
C PRO A 146 -18.09 9.47 -1.89
N VAL A 147 -16.95 9.31 -1.24
CA VAL A 147 -16.60 8.05 -0.57
C VAL A 147 -17.48 7.90 0.66
N ASP A 148 -18.12 6.74 0.81
CA ASP A 148 -18.99 6.42 1.94
C ASP A 148 -18.74 4.99 2.42
N ALA A 149 -19.30 4.57 3.56
CA ALA A 149 -19.07 3.22 4.08
C ALA A 149 -19.98 2.14 3.46
N SER A 150 -20.92 2.49 2.56
CA SER A 150 -22.01 1.59 2.16
C SER A 150 -21.91 1.14 0.70
N THR A 151 -21.88 2.10 -0.23
CA THR A 151 -21.99 1.86 -1.67
C THR A 151 -20.70 2.20 -2.40
N ASN A 152 -19.98 3.22 -1.93
CA ASN A 152 -18.72 3.67 -2.50
C ASN A 152 -17.61 3.58 -1.45
N TYR A 153 -17.46 2.40 -0.87
CA TYR A 153 -16.56 2.14 0.26
C TYR A 153 -15.11 1.94 -0.14
N PHE A 154 -14.20 2.32 0.75
CA PHE A 154 -12.79 2.01 0.68
C PHE A 154 -12.48 0.95 1.73
N GLY A 155 -11.82 -0.13 1.33
CA GLY A 155 -11.52 -1.25 2.22
C GLY A 155 -10.12 -1.80 2.02
N VAL A 156 -9.68 -2.61 2.99
CA VAL A 156 -8.35 -3.22 2.99
C VAL A 156 -8.45 -4.69 2.61
N LYS A 157 -7.68 -5.10 1.61
CA LYS A 157 -7.53 -6.51 1.24
C LYS A 157 -6.35 -7.13 2.01
N PRO A 158 -6.58 -8.11 2.90
CA PRO A 158 -5.48 -8.79 3.57
C PRO A 158 -4.65 -9.62 2.56
N THR A 159 -3.35 -9.68 2.80
CA THR A 159 -2.38 -10.45 2.00
C THR A 159 -1.64 -11.51 2.82
N VAL A 160 -1.78 -11.48 4.14
CA VAL A 160 -1.12 -12.40 5.06
C VAL A 160 -2.09 -12.87 6.12
N THR A 161 -2.09 -14.17 6.41
CA THR A 161 -2.90 -14.77 7.48
C THR A 161 -2.00 -15.57 8.42
N VAL A 162 -2.07 -15.28 9.72
CA VAL A 162 -1.29 -15.95 10.76
C VAL A 162 -2.17 -16.19 11.98
N GLY A 163 -2.31 -17.44 12.41
CA GLY A 163 -3.10 -17.80 13.58
C GLY A 163 -4.56 -17.34 13.50
N GLY A 164 -5.17 -17.37 12.30
CA GLY A 164 -6.55 -16.91 12.05
C GLY A 164 -6.72 -15.39 11.91
N LYS A 165 -5.71 -14.61 12.30
CA LYS A 165 -5.68 -13.16 12.09
C LYS A 165 -5.19 -12.81 10.70
N LYS A 166 -5.71 -11.73 10.14
CA LYS A 166 -5.50 -11.31 8.75
C LYS A 166 -4.82 -9.96 8.74
N TYR A 167 -3.85 -9.80 7.86
CA TYR A 167 -2.99 -8.62 7.84
C TYR A 167 -2.78 -8.08 6.45
N ALA A 168 -2.61 -6.76 6.36
CA ALA A 168 -2.25 -6.06 5.14
C ALA A 168 -1.16 -5.02 5.41
N ALA A 169 -0.33 -4.76 4.41
CA ALA A 169 0.48 -3.56 4.36
C ALA A 169 -0.33 -2.45 3.67
N LEU A 170 -0.43 -1.27 4.30
CA LEU A 170 -1.18 -0.14 3.75
C LEU A 170 -0.38 1.15 3.85
N PHE A 171 -0.39 1.93 2.76
CA PHE A 171 0.20 3.26 2.69
C PHE A 171 -0.66 4.21 1.84
N THR A 172 -1.19 5.26 2.46
CA THR A 172 -2.10 6.22 1.83
C THR A 172 -1.51 7.63 1.83
N GLY A 173 -1.87 8.40 0.80
CA GLY A 173 -1.50 9.82 0.70
C GLY A 173 -2.36 10.76 1.56
N TYR A 174 -3.40 10.23 2.22
CA TYR A 174 -4.41 10.96 2.99
C TYR A 174 -4.65 10.28 4.34
N PRO A 175 -5.11 11.02 5.37
CA PRO A 175 -5.40 10.46 6.67
C PRO A 175 -6.75 9.72 6.66
N TYR A 176 -6.91 8.77 7.57
CA TYR A 176 -8.11 7.94 7.65
C TYR A 176 -8.36 7.38 9.05
N THR A 177 -9.57 6.88 9.27
CA THR A 177 -9.92 6.04 10.42
C THR A 177 -10.26 4.63 9.97
N LEU A 178 -10.03 3.67 10.85
CA LEU A 178 -10.42 2.27 10.65
C LEU A 178 -11.82 2.01 11.23
N ALA A 179 -12.55 1.07 10.63
CA ALA A 179 -13.78 0.55 11.21
C ALA A 179 -13.54 -0.24 12.49
N GLU A 180 -14.61 -0.49 13.25
CA GLU A 180 -14.56 -1.25 14.49
C GLU A 180 -13.95 -2.64 14.30
N GLY A 181 -13.13 -3.08 15.26
CA GLY A 181 -12.46 -4.39 15.25
C GLY A 181 -11.17 -4.44 14.43
N MET A 182 -10.93 -3.47 13.55
CA MET A 182 -9.64 -3.35 12.85
C MET A 182 -8.62 -2.62 13.73
N LYS A 183 -7.33 -2.91 13.49
CA LYS A 183 -6.21 -2.22 14.17
C LYS A 183 -5.14 -1.82 13.18
N ALA A 184 -4.46 -0.71 13.47
CA ALA A 184 -3.28 -0.27 12.74
C ALA A 184 -2.05 -0.31 13.65
N TYR A 185 -0.93 -0.74 13.10
CA TYR A 185 0.35 -0.72 13.79
C TYR A 185 1.42 -0.11 12.89
N TYR A 186 2.29 0.70 13.45
CA TYR A 186 3.49 1.17 12.75
C TYR A 186 4.73 0.44 13.27
N ILE A 187 5.73 0.27 12.41
CA ILE A 187 6.97 -0.39 12.79
C ILE A 187 7.89 0.67 13.41
N ASN A 188 8.08 0.64 14.72
CA ASN A 188 8.82 1.68 15.42
C ASN A 188 10.33 1.39 15.54
N LYS A 189 10.75 0.15 15.27
CA LYS A 189 12.15 -0.27 15.36
C LYS A 189 12.42 -1.52 14.52
N VAL A 190 13.58 -1.57 13.91
CA VAL A 190 14.17 -2.80 13.35
C VAL A 190 15.39 -3.17 14.20
N ASP A 191 15.39 -4.38 14.75
CA ASP A 191 16.51 -4.94 15.52
C ASP A 191 17.04 -6.17 14.79
N GLU A 192 17.97 -5.93 13.86
CA GLU A 192 18.55 -6.95 13.00
C GLU A 192 19.35 -7.99 13.79
N ALA A 193 19.98 -7.58 14.89
CA ALA A 193 20.75 -8.48 15.75
C ALA A 193 19.87 -9.53 16.43
N ARG A 194 18.63 -9.17 16.76
CA ARG A 194 17.62 -10.10 17.30
C ARG A 194 16.71 -10.71 16.23
N GLY A 195 16.82 -10.29 14.97
CA GLY A 195 15.95 -10.75 13.90
C GLY A 195 14.48 -10.37 14.10
N VAL A 196 14.20 -9.17 14.63
CA VAL A 196 12.85 -8.71 14.93
C VAL A 196 12.58 -7.31 14.39
N ALA A 197 11.33 -7.05 14.02
CA ALA A 197 10.82 -5.71 13.79
C ALA A 197 9.67 -5.44 14.77
N VAL A 198 9.78 -4.34 15.50
CA VAL A 198 8.91 -4.02 16.63
C VAL A 198 7.80 -3.10 16.15
N TYR A 199 6.56 -3.41 16.50
CA TYR A 199 5.40 -2.61 16.15
C TYR A 199 4.67 -2.04 17.38
N LYS A 200 4.05 -0.88 17.18
CA LYS A 200 3.19 -0.21 18.16
C LYS A 200 1.83 0.11 17.54
N GLU A 201 0.77 -0.01 18.33
CA GLU A 201 -0.59 0.32 17.89
C GLU A 201 -0.74 1.84 17.66
N LEU A 202 -1.36 2.20 16.55
CA LEU A 202 -1.86 3.55 16.29
C LEU A 202 -3.38 3.55 16.45
N THR A 203 -3.89 4.46 17.27
CA THR A 203 -5.31 4.59 17.55
C THR A 203 -5.86 5.90 17.01
N GLY A 204 -7.17 5.93 16.74
CA GLY A 204 -7.85 7.10 16.20
C GLY A 204 -7.54 7.34 14.72
N VAL A 205 -7.19 8.58 14.37
CA VAL A 205 -6.86 8.96 12.99
C VAL A 205 -5.45 8.49 12.66
N ILE A 206 -5.32 7.65 11.64
CA ILE A 206 -4.04 7.29 11.05
C ILE A 206 -3.58 8.46 10.16
N PRO A 207 -2.39 9.04 10.41
CA PRO A 207 -1.91 10.17 9.63
C PRO A 207 -1.67 9.80 8.17
N ALA A 208 -1.84 10.79 7.28
CA ALA A 208 -1.38 10.66 5.89
C ALA A 208 0.12 10.30 5.85
N LYS A 209 0.56 9.64 4.78
CA LYS A 209 1.98 9.31 4.56
C LYS A 209 2.59 8.47 5.70
N THR A 210 1.77 7.63 6.37
CA THR A 210 2.22 6.71 7.43
C THR A 210 2.06 5.27 6.97
N PRO A 211 3.16 4.55 6.72
CA PRO A 211 3.09 3.11 6.44
C PRO A 211 2.64 2.35 7.68
N VAL A 212 1.63 1.50 7.53
CA VAL A 212 1.09 0.69 8.63
C VAL A 212 0.83 -0.75 8.24
N LEU A 213 0.99 -1.64 9.22
CA LEU A 213 0.41 -2.97 9.24
C LEU A 213 -1.04 -2.83 9.72
N VAL A 214 -2.00 -3.30 8.93
CA VAL A 214 -3.42 -3.33 9.32
C VAL A 214 -3.77 -4.76 9.71
N GLU A 215 -4.37 -4.95 10.89
CA GLU A 215 -5.07 -6.19 11.26
C GLU A 215 -6.53 -6.06 10.84
N CYS A 216 -6.93 -6.90 9.89
CA CYS A 216 -8.25 -6.94 9.27
C CYS A 216 -9.19 -7.88 10.02
N VAL A 217 -10.50 -7.60 9.94
CA VAL A 217 -11.54 -8.42 10.58
C VAL A 217 -11.98 -9.61 9.72
N SER A 218 -11.86 -9.51 8.39
CA SER A 218 -12.35 -10.50 7.43
C SER A 218 -11.41 -10.66 6.22
N ASP A 219 -11.60 -11.72 5.43
CA ASP A 219 -10.98 -11.86 4.11
C ASP A 219 -11.69 -10.97 3.07
N ASN A 220 -12.95 -10.62 3.31
CA ASN A 220 -13.73 -9.79 2.42
C ASN A 220 -13.41 -8.31 2.63
N VAL A 221 -13.02 -7.63 1.56
CA VAL A 221 -12.66 -6.20 1.56
C VAL A 221 -13.80 -5.32 2.10
N LYS A 222 -15.06 -5.72 1.85
CA LYS A 222 -16.25 -4.95 2.31
C LYS A 222 -16.39 -4.89 3.82
N ASP A 223 -15.80 -5.83 4.56
CA ASP A 223 -15.87 -5.83 6.02
C ASP A 223 -14.70 -5.03 6.63
N ASN A 224 -13.63 -4.80 5.87
CA ASN A 224 -12.40 -4.16 6.32
C ASN A 224 -12.38 -2.67 5.96
N LEU A 225 -13.36 -1.91 6.45
CA LEU A 225 -13.62 -0.55 5.99
C LEU A 225 -12.65 0.50 6.54
N VAL A 226 -12.33 1.45 5.67
CA VAL A 226 -11.49 2.61 5.96
C VAL A 226 -12.21 3.88 5.51
N THR A 227 -12.22 4.89 6.37
CA THR A 227 -12.86 6.17 6.09
C THR A 227 -11.81 7.27 5.98
N PRO A 228 -11.55 7.82 4.78
CA PRO A 228 -10.71 9.00 4.63
C PRO A 228 -11.26 10.18 5.44
N VAL A 229 -10.37 10.92 6.09
CA VAL A 229 -10.73 12.11 6.88
C VAL A 229 -9.89 13.31 6.45
N ILE A 230 -10.39 14.52 6.68
CA ILE A 230 -9.69 15.74 6.25
C ILE A 230 -8.55 16.09 7.20
N ASN A 231 -8.77 15.92 8.50
CA ASN A 231 -7.79 16.29 9.52
C ASN A 231 -6.77 15.16 9.69
N SER A 232 -5.48 15.50 9.66
CA SER A 232 -4.41 14.53 9.92
C SER A 232 -3.94 14.63 11.37
N ALA A 233 -3.61 13.47 11.96
CA ALA A 233 -2.76 13.42 13.15
C ALA A 233 -1.28 13.61 12.80
N ALA A 234 -0.42 13.69 13.81
CA ALA A 234 1.03 13.78 13.63
C ALA A 234 1.62 12.41 13.24
N ILE A 235 2.55 12.40 12.27
CA ILE A 235 3.26 11.20 11.83
C ILE A 235 4.22 10.73 12.95
N PRO A 236 4.21 9.45 13.35
CA PRO A 236 5.19 8.92 14.28
C PRO A 236 6.62 9.06 13.72
N ALA A 237 7.46 9.84 14.40
CA ALA A 237 8.81 10.13 13.95
C ALA A 237 9.75 8.91 13.95
N ASP A 238 9.41 7.88 14.73
CA ASP A 238 10.15 6.63 14.84
C ASP A 238 9.64 5.53 13.89
N ASN A 239 8.76 5.84 12.92
CA ASN A 239 8.33 4.84 11.95
C ASN A 239 9.48 4.44 11.01
N ALA A 240 9.90 3.18 11.09
CA ALA A 240 11.01 2.59 10.34
C ALA A 240 10.59 2.05 8.95
N ALA A 241 9.29 1.94 8.68
CA ALA A 241 8.80 1.45 7.39
C ALA A 241 8.86 2.55 6.31
N THR A 242 9.18 2.14 5.07
CA THR A 242 9.18 3.01 3.89
C THR A 242 7.96 2.70 3.04
N GLY A 243 7.08 3.69 2.86
CA GLY A 243 5.87 3.56 2.05
C GLY A 243 6.14 3.75 0.55
N ILE A 244 5.40 3.02 -0.27
CA ILE A 244 5.41 3.09 -1.73
C ILE A 244 4.00 3.40 -2.21
N TYR A 245 3.82 4.52 -2.93
CA TYR A 245 2.53 4.86 -3.52
C TYR A 245 2.27 4.09 -4.81
N PHE A 246 3.28 4.01 -5.68
CA PHE A 246 3.07 3.63 -7.08
C PHE A 246 3.83 2.35 -7.46
N CYS A 247 3.22 1.59 -8.35
CA CYS A 247 3.80 0.39 -8.95
C CYS A 247 3.19 0.23 -10.36
N LEU A 248 3.72 1.04 -11.28
CA LEU A 248 3.30 1.17 -12.66
C LEU A 248 4.45 0.75 -13.59
N GLY A 249 4.12 -0.11 -14.55
CA GLY A 249 5.00 -0.48 -15.66
C GLY A 249 4.33 -0.17 -17.00
N ASP A 250 4.82 -0.76 -18.09
CA ASP A 250 4.26 -0.55 -19.43
C ASP A 250 2.77 -0.91 -19.50
N LYS A 251 1.91 0.09 -19.35
CA LYS A 251 0.45 -0.01 -19.42
C LYS A 251 -0.12 1.01 -20.40
N TRP A 252 0.37 1.04 -21.64
CA TRP A 252 -0.08 1.95 -22.72
C TRP A 252 0.13 3.46 -22.46
N THR A 253 0.44 3.86 -21.22
CA THR A 253 0.65 5.25 -20.81
C THR A 253 2.08 5.75 -21.05
N ALA A 254 3.02 4.86 -21.40
CA ALA A 254 4.46 5.14 -21.48
C ALA A 254 5.12 5.62 -20.17
N HIS A 255 4.41 5.51 -19.04
CA HIS A 255 4.91 5.84 -17.71
C HIS A 255 5.46 4.59 -17.02
N TYR A 256 6.51 4.80 -16.23
CA TYR A 256 7.19 3.74 -15.48
C TYR A 256 7.54 4.27 -14.09
N ASN A 257 6.84 3.80 -13.07
CA ASN A 257 7.07 4.20 -11.70
C ASN A 257 6.88 3.00 -10.76
N SER A 258 7.98 2.35 -10.44
CA SER A 258 7.98 1.15 -9.59
C SER A 258 9.26 1.07 -8.80
N THR A 259 9.20 0.56 -7.58
CA THR A 259 10.38 0.29 -6.76
C THR A 259 10.77 -1.18 -6.89
N LYS A 260 11.91 -1.45 -7.53
CA LYS A 260 12.46 -2.80 -7.63
C LYS A 260 12.74 -3.36 -6.23
N PHE A 261 12.27 -4.58 -5.98
CA PHE A 261 12.57 -5.28 -4.74
C PHE A 261 14.03 -5.78 -4.74
N ASP A 262 14.73 -5.54 -3.64
CA ASP A 262 16.08 -6.04 -3.39
C ASP A 262 16.10 -6.82 -2.07
N ALA A 263 16.19 -8.15 -2.16
CA ALA A 263 16.24 -9.03 -0.99
C ALA A 263 17.47 -8.81 -0.10
N THR A 264 18.50 -8.10 -0.57
CA THR A 264 19.68 -7.76 0.24
C THR A 264 19.37 -6.63 1.22
N THR A 265 18.55 -5.66 0.82
CA THR A 265 18.35 -4.41 1.54
C THR A 265 16.90 -4.16 1.95
N MET A 266 15.97 -5.02 1.56
CA MET A 266 14.53 -4.86 1.80
C MET A 266 13.89 -6.09 2.45
N ARG A 267 12.93 -5.87 3.34
CA ARG A 267 12.02 -6.89 3.88
C ARG A 267 10.56 -6.46 3.70
N VAL A 268 9.70 -7.39 3.32
CA VAL A 268 8.27 -7.14 3.00
C VAL A 268 7.36 -8.04 3.82
N LEU A 269 6.14 -7.57 4.08
CA LEU A 269 5.17 -8.30 4.89
C LEU A 269 4.88 -9.71 4.32
N ALA A 270 5.10 -10.73 5.13
CA ALA A 270 4.89 -12.13 4.76
C ALA A 270 4.70 -13.01 6.01
N VAL A 271 4.58 -14.32 5.77
CA VAL A 271 4.66 -15.35 6.81
C VAL A 271 6.08 -15.90 6.83
N SER A 272 6.68 -16.04 8.02
CA SER A 272 7.99 -16.68 8.17
C SER A 272 7.92 -18.18 7.95
N ALA A 273 9.07 -18.82 7.74
CA ALA A 273 9.17 -20.28 7.67
C ALA A 273 8.60 -20.99 8.93
N ALA A 274 8.60 -20.31 10.08
CA ALA A 274 8.03 -20.79 11.34
C ALA A 274 6.52 -20.51 11.49
N GLY A 275 5.84 -20.03 10.45
CA GLY A 275 4.41 -19.71 10.48
C GLY A 275 4.08 -18.47 11.32
N LYS A 276 5.02 -17.52 11.47
CA LYS A 276 4.83 -16.29 12.25
C LYS A 276 4.66 -15.08 11.32
N LEU A 277 4.03 -14.04 11.84
CA LEU A 277 3.94 -12.76 11.15
C LEU A 277 5.34 -12.15 11.08
N ALA A 278 5.80 -11.80 9.89
CA ALA A 278 7.17 -11.33 9.69
C ALA A 278 7.29 -10.35 8.53
N ALA A 279 8.42 -9.64 8.47
CA ALA A 279 8.92 -9.02 7.26
C ALA A 279 10.06 -9.89 6.71
N THR A 280 9.95 -10.38 5.47
CA THR A 280 10.88 -11.38 4.93
C THR A 280 11.39 -11.00 3.53
N THR A 281 12.21 -11.88 2.95
CA THR A 281 12.62 -11.80 1.54
C THR A 281 11.65 -12.47 0.57
N ALA A 282 10.46 -12.89 1.03
CA ALA A 282 9.48 -13.59 0.20
C ALA A 282 8.93 -12.68 -0.92
N THR A 283 8.60 -13.28 -2.05
CA THR A 283 8.13 -12.57 -3.24
C THR A 283 6.67 -12.80 -3.57
N ASP A 284 5.97 -13.65 -2.80
CA ASP A 284 4.60 -14.12 -3.11
C ASP A 284 3.59 -12.99 -3.21
N ASN A 285 3.77 -11.94 -2.42
CA ASN A 285 2.91 -10.76 -2.37
C ASN A 285 3.46 -9.57 -3.17
N LEU A 286 4.51 -9.76 -3.96
CA LEU A 286 5.14 -8.70 -4.76
C LEU A 286 4.54 -8.63 -6.16
N SER A 287 4.71 -7.48 -6.82
CA SER A 287 4.20 -7.24 -8.17
C SER A 287 5.26 -7.56 -9.22
N THR A 288 4.86 -8.23 -10.30
CA THR A 288 5.69 -8.34 -11.51
C THR A 288 5.37 -7.18 -12.45
N VAL A 289 6.38 -6.40 -12.82
CA VAL A 289 6.20 -5.15 -13.57
C VAL A 289 7.12 -5.09 -14.78
N ALA A 290 6.58 -4.77 -15.95
CA ALA A 290 7.38 -4.50 -17.16
C ALA A 290 7.98 -3.09 -17.09
N ILE A 291 9.30 -2.98 -17.23
CA ILE A 291 10.05 -1.71 -17.16
C ILE A 291 10.43 -1.20 -18.54
N LYS A 292 10.89 0.06 -18.62
CA LYS A 292 11.28 0.71 -19.87
C LYS A 292 12.41 -0.03 -20.61
N GLU A 293 13.32 -0.66 -19.89
CA GLU A 293 14.41 -1.43 -20.50
C GLU A 293 13.89 -2.59 -21.35
N LYS A 294 14.56 -2.84 -22.48
CA LYS A 294 14.29 -3.98 -23.35
C LYS A 294 15.39 -5.03 -23.23
N ASP A 295 15.04 -6.29 -23.43
CA ASP A 295 16.00 -7.37 -23.60
C ASP A 295 16.57 -7.39 -25.04
N ALA A 296 17.46 -8.35 -25.31
CA ALA A 296 18.08 -8.50 -26.63
C ALA A 296 17.08 -8.83 -27.75
N SER A 297 15.88 -9.31 -27.41
CA SER A 297 14.79 -9.59 -28.36
C SER A 297 13.88 -8.38 -28.60
N GLY A 298 14.12 -7.26 -27.92
CA GLY A 298 13.31 -6.05 -28.03
C GLY A 298 12.04 -6.08 -27.17
N GLN A 299 11.84 -7.11 -26.35
CA GLN A 299 10.73 -7.19 -25.39
C GLN A 299 11.06 -6.41 -24.12
N ARG A 300 10.03 -5.86 -23.46
CA ARG A 300 10.21 -5.16 -22.18
C ARG A 300 10.67 -6.15 -21.11
N LYS A 301 11.74 -5.81 -20.38
CA LYS A 301 12.17 -6.58 -19.22
C LYS A 301 11.11 -6.50 -18.11
N THR A 302 11.00 -7.55 -17.31
CA THR A 302 10.18 -7.56 -16.11
C THR A 302 11.05 -7.54 -14.84
N ILE A 303 10.52 -6.92 -13.79
CA ILE A 303 11.12 -6.93 -12.45
C ILE A 303 10.08 -7.35 -11.42
N THR A 304 10.55 -7.88 -10.29
CA THR A 304 9.77 -7.96 -9.05
C THR A 304 9.86 -6.62 -8.33
N ALA A 305 8.71 -6.04 -8.00
CA ALA A 305 8.58 -4.71 -7.41
C ALA A 305 7.70 -4.71 -6.17
N ILE A 306 7.95 -3.74 -5.29
CA ILE A 306 7.06 -3.46 -4.15
C ILE A 306 5.68 -3.05 -4.71
N PRO A 307 4.58 -3.66 -4.24
CA PRO A 307 3.24 -3.30 -4.68
C PRO A 307 2.90 -1.83 -4.42
N ALA A 308 1.99 -1.28 -5.22
CA ALA A 308 1.43 0.05 -4.99
C ALA A 308 0.74 0.11 -3.62
N ASN A 309 0.76 1.29 -3.01
CA ASN A 309 0.13 1.59 -1.72
C ASN A 309 0.53 0.65 -0.57
N SER A 310 1.76 0.15 -0.60
CA SER A 310 2.32 -0.80 0.37
C SER A 310 3.57 -0.24 1.04
N TRP A 311 4.32 -1.08 1.76
CA TRP A 311 5.56 -0.69 2.40
C TRP A 311 6.59 -1.82 2.49
N TYR A 312 7.83 -1.44 2.73
CA TYR A 312 8.93 -2.35 3.05
C TYR A 312 9.79 -1.79 4.19
N LEU A 313 10.56 -2.65 4.84
CA LEU A 313 11.60 -2.26 5.79
C LEU A 313 12.94 -2.19 5.06
N LYS A 314 13.67 -1.10 5.25
CA LYS A 314 15.09 -1.01 4.88
C LYS A 314 15.93 -1.73 5.91
N VAL A 315 16.87 -2.54 5.46
CA VAL A 315 17.76 -3.32 6.32
C VAL A 315 19.19 -3.30 5.78
N SER A 316 20.16 -3.62 6.64
CA SER A 316 21.55 -3.82 6.23
C SER A 316 21.70 -5.07 5.36
N ALA A 317 22.76 -5.14 4.55
CA ALA A 317 23.06 -6.31 3.72
C ALA A 317 23.31 -7.59 4.54
N SER A 318 23.66 -7.46 5.82
CA SER A 318 23.85 -8.56 6.76
C SER A 318 22.59 -8.95 7.54
N ALA A 319 21.47 -8.25 7.34
CA ALA A 319 20.26 -8.50 8.09
C ALA A 319 19.71 -9.92 7.86
N PRO A 320 19.11 -10.56 8.88
CA PRO A 320 18.44 -11.85 8.71
C PRO A 320 17.41 -11.80 7.58
N LYS A 321 17.19 -12.93 6.89
CA LYS A 321 16.20 -13.03 5.80
C LYS A 321 14.77 -12.82 6.28
N GLU A 322 14.52 -13.04 7.57
CA GLU A 322 13.22 -12.89 8.21
C GLU A 322 13.38 -12.04 9.47
N LEU A 323 12.53 -11.04 9.61
CA LEU A 323 12.37 -10.26 10.82
C LEU A 323 10.98 -10.56 11.40
N THR A 324 10.93 -11.27 12.51
CA THR A 324 9.64 -11.57 13.17
C THR A 324 9.00 -10.28 13.66
N LEU A 325 7.73 -10.07 13.35
CA LEU A 325 6.99 -8.92 13.87
C LEU A 325 6.58 -9.19 15.32
N MET A 326 6.92 -8.26 16.20
CA MET A 326 6.70 -8.37 17.64
C MET A 326 6.14 -7.06 18.18
N SER A 327 5.20 -7.12 19.11
CA SER A 327 4.71 -5.90 19.76
C SER A 327 5.80 -5.26 20.62
N ALA A 328 5.71 -3.96 20.85
CA ALA A 328 6.65 -3.25 21.73
C ALA A 328 6.71 -3.85 23.15
N ASP A 329 5.58 -4.33 23.67
CA ASP A 329 5.49 -4.95 24.99
C ASP A 329 6.22 -6.30 25.02
N GLU A 330 5.99 -7.17 24.04
CA GLU A 330 6.71 -8.45 23.91
C GLU A 330 8.22 -8.21 23.80
N TYR A 331 8.65 -7.21 23.02
CA TYR A 331 10.07 -6.87 22.85
C TYR A 331 10.71 -6.39 24.16
N ALA A 332 9.99 -5.59 24.96
CA ALA A 332 10.48 -5.04 26.22
C ALA A 332 10.72 -6.12 27.28
N THR A 333 9.95 -7.20 27.28
CA THR A 333 10.13 -8.32 28.23
C THR A 333 11.42 -9.10 28.03
N GLY A 334 12.15 -8.86 26.92
CA GLY A 334 13.40 -9.58 26.63
C GLY A 334 13.20 -11.04 26.25
N ILE A 335 11.97 -11.46 25.94
CA ILE A 335 11.69 -12.77 25.36
C ILE A 335 12.21 -12.76 23.92
N THR A 336 13.50 -13.03 23.75
CA THR A 336 14.05 -13.40 22.46
C THR A 336 13.53 -14.78 22.14
N HIS A 337 12.58 -14.87 21.21
CA HIS A 337 12.28 -16.15 20.58
C HIS A 337 13.59 -16.65 19.95
N VAL A 338 14.16 -17.68 20.55
CA VAL A 338 15.32 -18.38 19.99
C VAL A 338 14.83 -19.01 18.70
N SER A 339 15.08 -18.35 17.57
CA SER A 339 15.09 -18.99 16.27
C SER A 339 16.12 -20.11 16.39
N ASN A 340 15.69 -21.35 16.14
CA ASN A 340 16.63 -22.45 15.98
C ASN A 340 17.55 -22.08 14.82
N SER A 341 18.72 -21.52 15.11
CA SER A 341 19.76 -21.42 14.11
C SER A 341 20.07 -22.86 13.69
N THR A 342 20.28 -23.03 12.40
CA THR A 342 20.80 -24.28 11.80
C THR A 342 22.23 -24.60 12.24
N ASP A 343 22.72 -23.97 13.32
CA ASP A 343 24.01 -24.31 13.90
C ASP A 343 23.87 -25.59 14.71
N LYS A 344 24.80 -26.50 14.44
CA LYS A 344 24.99 -27.79 15.08
C LYS A 344 24.63 -27.71 16.57
N HIS A 345 23.55 -28.38 16.99
CA HIS A 345 23.16 -28.43 18.40
C HIS A 345 24.30 -29.04 19.19
N THR A 346 24.97 -28.21 19.99
CA THR A 346 25.96 -28.65 20.95
C THR A 346 25.31 -28.70 22.34
N TYR A 347 25.69 -29.69 23.13
CA TYR A 347 25.14 -29.93 24.45
C TYR A 347 26.22 -29.71 25.51
N ASP A 348 25.99 -28.71 26.36
CA ASP A 348 26.62 -28.63 27.67
C ASP A 348 25.71 -29.37 28.67
N VAL A 349 26.25 -30.42 29.28
CA VAL A 349 25.49 -31.32 30.16
C VAL A 349 26.09 -31.28 31.55
N TYR A 350 25.24 -31.09 32.55
CA TYR A 350 25.61 -31.09 33.97
C TYR A 350 24.77 -32.10 34.75
N THR A 351 25.31 -32.64 35.84
CA THR A 351 24.53 -33.38 36.83
C THR A 351 23.61 -32.44 37.63
N LEU A 352 22.66 -32.98 38.39
CA LEU A 352 21.82 -32.18 39.30
C LEU A 352 22.63 -31.46 40.39
N GLN A 353 23.85 -31.92 40.69
CA GLN A 353 24.79 -31.30 41.63
C GLN A 353 25.65 -30.21 40.96
N GLY A 354 25.44 -29.91 39.68
CA GLY A 354 26.15 -28.86 38.94
C GLY A 354 27.51 -29.28 38.38
N VAL A 355 27.83 -30.58 38.35
CA VAL A 355 29.09 -31.07 37.77
C VAL A 355 28.95 -31.19 36.26
N GLN A 356 29.84 -30.55 35.49
CA GLN A 356 29.83 -30.66 34.03
C GLN A 356 30.32 -32.05 33.59
N VAL A 357 29.47 -32.79 32.89
CA VAL A 357 29.76 -34.15 32.39
C VAL A 357 30.00 -34.21 30.89
N LYS A 358 29.49 -33.24 30.13
CA LYS A 358 29.82 -33.04 28.72
C LYS A 358 29.89 -31.55 28.41
N LYS A 359 30.81 -31.17 27.52
CA LYS A 359 30.96 -29.80 27.02
C LYS A 359 30.95 -29.82 25.49
N ASN A 360 30.17 -28.94 24.87
CA ASN A 360 30.03 -28.83 23.42
C ASN A 360 29.77 -30.17 22.71
N ALA A 361 29.04 -31.11 23.34
CA ALA A 361 28.86 -32.44 22.78
C ALA A 361 27.91 -32.42 21.59
N ALA A 362 28.18 -33.24 20.56
CA ALA A 362 27.29 -33.36 19.41
C ALA A 362 26.07 -34.27 19.67
N SER A 363 26.11 -35.09 20.73
CA SER A 363 24.98 -35.95 21.15
C SER A 363 24.97 -36.21 22.66
N LEU A 364 23.79 -36.62 23.15
CA LEU A 364 23.57 -37.06 24.53
C LEU A 364 23.88 -38.55 24.73
N ASP A 365 24.27 -39.28 23.67
CA ASP A 365 24.51 -40.73 23.72
C ASP A 365 25.63 -41.10 24.68
N ASN A 366 25.55 -42.31 25.26
CA ASN A 366 26.49 -42.79 26.29
C ASN A 366 26.44 -42.05 27.63
N LEU A 367 25.42 -41.21 27.87
CA LEU A 367 25.10 -40.79 29.24
C LEU A 367 24.35 -41.94 29.94
N PRO A 368 24.75 -42.30 31.18
CA PRO A 368 23.97 -43.22 32.00
C PRO A 368 22.54 -42.71 32.20
N GLN A 369 21.58 -43.63 32.33
CA GLN A 369 20.19 -43.30 32.66
C GLN A 369 20.13 -42.42 33.91
N GLY A 370 19.38 -41.32 33.85
CA GLY A 370 19.33 -40.35 34.93
C GLY A 370 18.81 -38.98 34.53
N ILE A 371 18.81 -38.04 35.47
CA ILE A 371 18.35 -36.66 35.26
C ILE A 371 19.56 -35.73 35.16
N TYR A 372 19.61 -34.94 34.08
CA TYR A 372 20.69 -34.00 33.80
C TYR A 372 20.15 -32.60 33.51
N ILE A 373 21.03 -31.61 33.60
CA ILE A 373 20.80 -30.25 33.09
C ILE A 373 21.51 -30.16 31.74
N VAL A 374 20.76 -30.13 30.64
CA VAL A 374 21.26 -30.00 29.27
C VAL A 374 20.92 -28.60 28.76
N ASN A 375 21.93 -27.79 28.42
CA ASN A 375 21.75 -26.40 27.98
C ASN A 375 20.80 -25.59 28.88
N GLY A 376 20.92 -25.77 30.20
CA GLY A 376 20.11 -25.09 31.21
C GLY A 376 18.72 -25.68 31.47
N LYS A 377 18.33 -26.79 30.83
CA LYS A 377 17.03 -27.45 31.02
C LYS A 377 17.17 -28.84 31.64
N LYS A 378 16.25 -29.23 32.52
CA LYS A 378 16.19 -30.60 33.08
C LYS A 378 15.75 -31.58 32.00
N VAL A 379 16.53 -32.63 31.78
CA VAL A 379 16.27 -33.69 30.78
C VAL A 379 16.47 -35.06 31.45
N VAL A 380 15.56 -35.98 31.18
CA VAL A 380 15.66 -37.38 31.61
C VAL A 380 16.28 -38.20 30.48
N ILE A 381 17.45 -38.80 30.73
CA ILE A 381 18.08 -39.78 29.85
C ILE A 381 17.53 -41.15 30.24
N LYS A 382 16.89 -41.80 29.27
CA LYS A 382 16.26 -43.13 29.41
C LYS A 382 17.12 -44.22 28.81
#